data_AF-A0AAD9DBY9-F1
#
_entry.id   AF-A0AAD9DBY9-F1
#
_cell.length_a   1.000
_cell.length_b   1.000
_cell.length_c   1.000
_cell.angle_alpha   90.00
_cell.angle_beta   90.00
_cell.angle_gamma   90.00
#
_symmetry.space_group_name_H-M   'P 1'
#
loop_
_entity.id
_entity.type
_entity.pdbx_description
1 polymer ?
#
loop_
_entity_poly.entity_id
_entity_poly.type
_entity_poly.pdbx_seq_one_letter_code
_entity_poly.pdbx_strand_id
1 'polypeptide(L)'
;MRRRSIKIASLFLLGMGISEIIMQLKSAPQDATSTTREVQEDTEKRTLCTMEQLVQGKWTMGAEKDKPPYIPTPGERQQKTCHGFDPSARWQDWEWTPEDHSRCDFLNSDIDSNLFCSLARNKTIVIQGDSISFDHFLSLSHLLGVPVAPPRAVPKDPLRVSKICNGTSMLIGKKDFHLQQVGRIIKEFHPDVMILNRGAHYVSDEQLIQHLNSTVIPHIVNWQDECVLEKKDCHFVWRSTVPGHPHCTQFTKPAESVEEMEMMIATSPQYNWDKFKGQNELVMDLLSGSSLTAFNMFDGYPINILRPDLHGPAHNDCLHTCLPRDNIYSFITLHLLRLWSE
;
A
#
# COMPACT_ATOMS: atom_id res chain seq x y z
N MET A 1 11.86 45.29 36.95
CA MET A 1 11.12 44.92 38.18
C MET A 1 9.73 44.40 37.82
N ARG A 2 9.53 43.08 37.75
CA ARG A 2 8.20 42.44 37.75
C ARG A 2 8.34 41.09 38.46
N ARG A 3 7.83 41.02 39.70
CA ARG A 3 7.73 39.79 40.51
C ARG A 3 6.48 39.03 40.08
N ARG A 4 6.60 37.74 39.76
CA ARG A 4 5.47 36.80 39.67
C ARG A 4 5.57 35.84 40.85
N SER A 5 4.51 35.82 41.65
CA SER A 5 4.34 35.01 42.85
C SER A 5 4.04 33.56 42.50
N ILE A 6 4.73 32.65 43.19
CA ILE A 6 4.50 31.21 43.21
C ILE A 6 3.47 30.93 44.32
N LYS A 7 2.37 30.23 43.99
CA LYS A 7 1.47 29.64 44.99
C LYS A 7 1.80 28.16 45.14
N ILE A 8 2.24 27.80 46.35
CA ILE A 8 2.40 26.43 46.84
C ILE A 8 1.05 26.01 47.44
N ALA A 9 0.53 24.86 47.06
CA ALA A 9 -0.57 24.19 47.75
C ALA A 9 -0.05 22.86 48.30
N SER A 10 -0.18 22.69 49.61
CA SER A 10 0.22 21.53 50.39
C SER A 10 -0.94 20.56 50.60
N LEU A 11 -0.55 19.29 50.75
CA LEU A 11 -1.10 18.23 51.62
C LEU A 11 -2.60 17.90 51.54
N PHE A 12 -2.88 16.64 51.18
CA PHE A 12 -3.71 15.77 52.04
C PHE A 12 -3.16 14.33 52.01
N LEU A 13 -2.87 13.83 53.22
CA LEU A 13 -2.43 12.49 53.58
C LEU A 13 -3.58 11.85 54.35
N LEU A 14 -4.15 10.75 53.86
CA LEU A 14 -5.06 9.81 54.53
C LEU A 14 -5.00 8.55 53.64
N GLY A 15 -4.89 7.32 54.11
CA GLY A 15 -5.00 6.71 55.42
C GLY A 15 -5.15 5.20 55.15
N MET A 16 -4.52 4.38 55.98
CA MET A 16 -4.36 2.94 55.83
C MET A 16 -5.69 2.17 55.86
N GLY A 17 -5.71 0.97 55.27
CA GLY A 17 -6.79 0.01 55.40
C GLY A 17 -6.43 -1.37 54.85
N ILE A 18 -5.55 -2.08 55.54
CA ILE A 18 -5.33 -3.53 55.39
C ILE A 18 -6.46 -4.23 56.16
N SER A 19 -7.23 -5.07 55.49
CA SER A 19 -8.06 -6.09 56.13
C SER A 19 -7.90 -7.42 55.42
N GLU A 20 -7.58 -8.41 56.24
CA GLU A 20 -7.46 -9.83 55.97
C GLU A 20 -8.75 -10.44 55.42
N ILE A 21 -8.64 -11.33 54.45
CA ILE A 21 -9.63 -12.39 54.23
C ILE A 21 -8.87 -13.72 54.17
N ILE A 22 -9.06 -14.50 55.23
CA ILE A 22 -8.66 -15.89 55.41
C ILE A 22 -9.85 -16.80 55.08
N MET A 23 -9.53 -17.97 54.52
CA MET A 23 -10.34 -19.21 54.41
C MET A 23 -11.52 -19.24 53.42
N GLN A 24 -11.41 -20.12 52.42
CA GLN A 24 -11.94 -21.48 52.52
C GLN A 24 -11.45 -22.35 51.34
N LEU A 25 -10.58 -23.31 51.66
CA LEU A 25 -10.30 -24.49 50.84
C LEU A 25 -11.56 -25.36 50.82
N LYS A 26 -12.18 -25.53 49.65
CA LYS A 26 -13.13 -26.61 49.38
C LYS A 26 -12.53 -27.60 48.40
N SER A 27 -12.59 -28.85 48.84
CA SER A 27 -12.27 -30.11 48.19
C SER A 27 -12.57 -30.20 46.70
N ALA A 28 -11.56 -30.66 45.96
CA ALA A 28 -11.65 -31.09 44.57
C ALA A 28 -12.46 -32.39 44.43
N PRO A 29 -13.35 -32.50 43.42
CA PRO A 29 -13.72 -33.77 42.84
C PRO A 29 -12.68 -34.19 41.80
N GLN A 30 -12.09 -35.36 42.01
CA GLN A 30 -11.43 -36.15 40.98
C GLN A 30 -12.47 -36.69 39.99
N ASP A 31 -12.02 -37.01 38.78
CA ASP A 31 -12.72 -37.69 37.69
C ASP A 31 -13.61 -36.85 36.77
N ALA A 32 -12.95 -36.26 35.77
CA ALA A 32 -13.46 -36.26 34.41
C ALA A 32 -12.28 -36.45 33.45
N THR A 33 -12.16 -37.66 32.91
CA THR A 33 -11.33 -37.97 31.75
C THR A 33 -11.77 -37.11 30.56
N SER A 34 -11.18 -35.92 30.47
CA SER A 34 -11.32 -35.03 29.32
C SER A 34 -10.46 -35.61 28.20
N THR A 35 -11.09 -36.42 27.35
CA THR A 35 -10.59 -36.70 26.00
C THR A 35 -10.57 -35.38 25.23
N THR A 36 -9.47 -34.63 25.38
CA THR A 36 -9.08 -33.60 24.43
C THR A 36 -8.82 -34.31 23.10
N ARG A 37 -9.88 -34.43 22.29
CA ARG A 37 -9.72 -34.57 20.84
C ARG A 37 -8.98 -33.30 20.42
N GLU A 38 -7.66 -33.41 20.25
CA GLU A 38 -6.94 -32.51 19.36
C GLU A 38 -7.73 -32.52 18.05
N VAL A 39 -8.48 -31.44 17.83
CA VAL A 39 -8.97 -31.13 16.50
C VAL A 39 -7.70 -30.86 15.74
N GLN A 40 -7.20 -31.90 15.09
CA GLN A 40 -6.18 -31.82 14.07
C GLN A 40 -6.86 -31.03 12.96
N GLU A 41 -6.82 -29.69 13.08
CA GLU A 41 -7.18 -28.79 12.00
C GLU A 41 -6.28 -29.20 10.85
N ASP A 42 -6.88 -29.93 9.92
CA ASP A 42 -6.28 -30.26 8.65
C ASP A 42 -6.12 -28.91 7.94
N THR A 43 -5.00 -28.24 8.22
CA THR A 43 -4.60 -27.02 7.53
C THR A 43 -4.23 -27.44 6.13
N GLU A 44 -5.24 -27.75 5.30
CA GLU A 44 -5.10 -27.80 3.87
C GLU A 44 -4.38 -26.50 3.48
N LYS A 45 -3.18 -26.67 2.92
CA LYS A 45 -2.33 -25.54 2.54
C LYS A 45 -3.08 -24.73 1.50
N ARG A 46 -3.65 -23.60 1.91
CA ARG A 46 -4.37 -22.69 1.02
C ARG A 46 -3.41 -22.20 -0.07
N THR A 47 -3.88 -22.17 -1.31
CA THR A 47 -3.14 -21.60 -2.44
C THR A 47 -3.17 -20.07 -2.35
N LEU A 48 -2.18 -19.40 -2.93
CA LEU A 48 -2.20 -17.93 -3.03
C LEU A 48 -3.38 -17.45 -3.89
N CYS A 49 -3.98 -16.31 -3.55
CA CYS A 49 -5.02 -15.71 -4.39
C CYS A 49 -4.45 -15.33 -5.76
N THR A 50 -5.21 -15.56 -6.84
CA THR A 50 -4.83 -14.99 -8.15
C THR A 50 -5.05 -13.49 -8.19
N MET A 51 -4.49 -12.80 -9.18
CA MET A 51 -4.69 -11.35 -9.32
C MET A 51 -6.16 -11.00 -9.56
N GLU A 52 -6.89 -11.84 -10.28
CA GLU A 52 -8.33 -11.70 -10.52
C GLU A 52 -9.13 -11.85 -9.21
N GLN A 53 -8.74 -12.79 -8.36
CA GLN A 53 -9.37 -12.97 -7.05
C GLN A 53 -9.09 -11.80 -6.11
N LEU A 54 -7.90 -11.18 -6.17
CA LEU A 54 -7.57 -10.03 -5.34
C LEU A 54 -8.39 -8.79 -5.66
N VAL A 55 -8.84 -8.64 -6.89
CA VAL A 55 -9.66 -7.50 -7.34
C VAL A 55 -11.08 -7.56 -6.78
N GLN A 56 -11.58 -8.76 -6.50
CA GLN A 56 -12.93 -8.98 -5.97
C GLN A 56 -12.87 -9.12 -4.45
N GLY A 57 -13.53 -8.21 -3.74
CA GLY A 57 -13.49 -8.22 -2.29
C GLY A 57 -14.19 -7.04 -1.68
N LYS A 58 -13.89 -6.82 -0.40
CA LYS A 58 -14.44 -5.71 0.37
C LYS A 58 -13.47 -5.26 1.44
N TRP A 59 -13.58 -3.99 1.81
CA TRP A 59 -12.91 -3.47 2.99
C TRP A 59 -13.64 -3.92 4.24
N THR A 60 -12.93 -4.60 5.15
CA THR A 60 -13.44 -4.98 6.46
C THR A 60 -12.65 -4.27 7.54
N MET A 61 -13.27 -4.05 8.70
CA MET A 61 -12.56 -3.40 9.80
C MET A 61 -11.49 -4.37 10.32
N GLY A 62 -10.23 -3.94 10.27
CA GLY A 62 -9.10 -4.70 10.77
C GLY A 62 -9.10 -4.81 12.30
N ALA A 63 -8.23 -5.66 12.81
CA ALA A 63 -7.99 -5.76 14.24
C ALA A 63 -7.38 -4.46 14.78
N GLU A 64 -7.76 -4.06 16.00
CA GLU A 64 -7.09 -2.97 16.70
C GLU A 64 -5.65 -3.38 17.04
N LYS A 65 -4.70 -2.51 16.73
CA LYS A 65 -3.26 -2.65 17.00
C LYS A 65 -2.82 -1.60 18.02
N ASP A 66 -1.76 -1.89 18.77
CA ASP A 66 -1.24 -0.96 19.77
C ASP A 66 -0.67 0.34 19.16
N LYS A 67 -0.25 0.29 17.89
CA LYS A 67 0.40 1.40 17.18
C LYS A 67 0.17 1.29 15.66
N PRO A 68 0.31 2.40 14.90
CA PRO A 68 0.29 2.35 13.44
C PRO A 68 1.40 1.45 12.87
N PRO A 69 1.24 0.94 11.62
CA PRO A 69 2.22 0.07 10.99
C PRO A 69 3.58 0.77 10.81
N TYR A 70 3.58 2.09 10.69
CA TYR A 70 4.77 2.93 10.70
C TYR A 70 4.42 4.37 11.09
N ILE A 71 5.45 5.16 11.40
CA ILE A 71 5.33 6.59 11.68
C ILE A 71 6.01 7.34 10.54
N PRO A 72 5.27 8.11 9.71
CA PRO A 72 5.87 8.91 8.65
C PRO A 72 6.91 9.90 9.19
N THR A 73 7.84 10.30 8.34
CA THR A 73 8.87 11.28 8.73
C THR A 73 8.24 12.63 9.13
N PRO A 74 8.93 13.48 9.91
CA PRO A 74 8.40 14.79 10.30
C PRO A 74 7.90 15.65 9.14
N GLY A 75 8.53 15.59 7.96
CA GLY A 75 8.08 16.33 6.77
C GLY A 75 6.80 15.75 6.17
N GLU A 76 6.68 14.43 6.12
CA GLU A 76 5.48 13.74 5.63
C GLU A 76 4.30 13.91 6.59
N ARG A 77 4.53 13.94 7.91
CA ARG A 77 3.47 14.18 8.91
C ARG A 77 2.76 15.52 8.76
N GLN A 78 3.36 16.49 8.08
CA GLN A 78 2.71 17.77 7.85
C GLN A 78 1.88 17.78 6.56
N GLN A 79 2.22 16.92 5.60
CA GLN A 79 1.70 17.01 4.22
C GLN A 79 0.88 15.79 3.79
N LYS A 80 1.11 14.63 4.41
CA LYS A 80 0.62 13.34 3.94
C LYS A 80 -0.09 12.51 5.00
N THR A 81 -0.08 12.89 6.28
CA THR A 81 -0.84 12.12 7.27
C THR A 81 -2.31 12.49 7.29
N CYS A 82 -3.13 11.51 7.67
CA CYS A 82 -4.57 11.69 7.81
C CYS A 82 -4.91 12.69 8.93
N HIS A 83 -6.14 13.21 8.94
CA HIS A 83 -6.62 14.05 10.05
C HIS A 83 -6.43 13.34 11.38
N GLY A 84 -5.92 14.05 12.39
CA GLY A 84 -5.83 13.51 13.74
C GLY A 84 -4.89 12.31 13.86
N PHE A 85 -3.96 12.12 12.93
CA PHE A 85 -2.91 11.11 13.07
C PHE A 85 -2.11 11.36 14.35
N ASP A 86 -2.18 10.40 15.27
CA ASP A 86 -1.41 10.37 16.50
C ASP A 86 -0.52 9.12 16.51
N PRO A 87 0.82 9.27 16.47
CA PRO A 87 1.74 8.12 16.47
C PRO A 87 1.72 7.30 17.77
N SER A 88 1.07 7.81 18.82
CA SER A 88 0.94 7.14 20.13
C SER A 88 -0.44 6.51 20.37
N ALA A 89 -1.41 6.78 19.50
CA ALA A 89 -2.74 6.20 19.61
C ALA A 89 -2.76 4.74 19.14
N ARG A 90 -3.71 3.98 19.67
CA ARG A 90 -4.09 2.69 19.10
C ARG A 90 -4.51 2.88 17.65
N TRP A 91 -4.23 1.87 16.84
CA TRP A 91 -4.44 1.92 15.41
C TRP A 91 -5.48 0.90 15.00
N GLN A 92 -6.54 1.38 14.36
CA GLN A 92 -7.50 0.54 13.69
C GLN A 92 -7.81 1.17 12.34
N ASP A 93 -7.78 0.35 11.30
CA ASP A 93 -8.06 0.77 9.93
C ASP A 93 -8.73 -0.38 9.18
N TRP A 94 -9.14 -0.11 7.95
CA TRP A 94 -9.77 -1.08 7.08
C TRP A 94 -8.73 -1.93 6.36
N GLU A 95 -8.99 -3.23 6.27
CA GLU A 95 -8.18 -4.22 5.59
C GLU A 95 -8.95 -4.80 4.41
N TRP A 96 -8.29 -4.91 3.25
CA TRP A 96 -8.92 -5.46 2.06
C TRP A 96 -9.03 -6.98 2.19
N THR A 97 -10.25 -7.50 2.09
CA THR A 97 -10.52 -8.94 2.18
C THR A 97 -11.06 -9.44 0.85
N PRO A 98 -10.30 -10.27 0.11
CA PRO A 98 -10.79 -10.92 -1.10
C PRO A 98 -12.08 -11.71 -0.82
N GLU A 99 -13.00 -11.74 -1.77
CA GLU A 99 -14.27 -12.48 -1.62
C GLU A 99 -14.00 -13.96 -1.30
N ASP A 100 -12.98 -14.52 -1.97
CA ASP A 100 -12.50 -15.89 -1.84
C ASP A 100 -11.45 -16.13 -0.74
N HIS A 101 -11.33 -15.25 0.26
CA HIS A 101 -10.33 -15.38 1.34
C HIS A 101 -10.40 -16.70 2.15
N SER A 102 -11.49 -17.45 2.05
CA SER A 102 -11.60 -18.80 2.63
C SER A 102 -10.88 -19.87 1.81
N ARG A 103 -10.72 -19.64 0.50
CA ARG A 103 -10.15 -20.56 -0.50
C ARG A 103 -8.72 -20.20 -0.90
N CYS A 104 -8.31 -18.96 -0.71
CA CYS A 104 -6.98 -18.49 -1.05
C CYS A 104 -6.34 -17.66 0.07
N ASP A 105 -5.02 -17.58 0.06
CA ASP A 105 -4.23 -16.83 1.03
C ASP A 105 -3.78 -15.47 0.46
N PHE A 106 -4.00 -14.41 1.25
CA PHE A 106 -3.57 -13.04 0.96
C PHE A 106 -3.19 -12.33 2.27
N LEU A 107 -1.95 -11.85 2.35
CA LEU A 107 -1.45 -11.11 3.52
C LEU A 107 -1.86 -9.64 3.41
N ASN A 108 -2.84 -9.23 4.20
CA ASN A 108 -3.51 -7.92 4.06
C ASN A 108 -3.42 -7.00 5.28
N SER A 109 -2.74 -7.42 6.35
CA SER A 109 -2.73 -6.71 7.64
C SER A 109 -1.35 -6.17 8.01
N ASP A 110 -0.28 -6.93 7.80
CA ASP A 110 1.10 -6.53 8.10
C ASP A 110 2.08 -7.05 7.05
N ILE A 111 3.09 -6.24 6.71
CA ILE A 111 4.20 -6.69 5.88
C ILE A 111 5.18 -7.49 6.76
N ASP A 112 5.33 -8.78 6.47
CA ASP A 112 6.46 -9.55 7.01
C ASP A 112 7.72 -9.15 6.24
N SER A 113 8.51 -8.26 6.84
CA SER A 113 9.75 -7.76 6.26
C SER A 113 10.78 -8.88 6.00
N ASN A 114 10.79 -9.95 6.81
CA ASN A 114 11.71 -11.07 6.60
C ASN A 114 11.28 -11.88 5.37
N LEU A 115 9.97 -12.16 5.26
CA LEU A 115 9.41 -12.82 4.08
C LEU A 115 9.69 -11.99 2.83
N PHE A 116 9.36 -10.69 2.85
CA PHE A 116 9.64 -9.78 1.73
C PHE A 116 11.12 -9.85 1.33
N CYS A 117 12.03 -9.76 2.31
CA CYS A 117 13.46 -9.77 2.02
C CYS A 117 14.00 -11.10 1.53
N SER A 118 13.37 -12.23 1.91
CA SER A 118 13.72 -13.52 1.36
C SER A 118 13.34 -13.63 -0.13
N LEU A 119 12.14 -13.17 -0.50
CA LEU A 119 11.60 -13.19 -1.87
C LEU A 119 12.29 -12.15 -2.78
N ALA A 120 12.63 -10.98 -2.23
CA ALA A 120 13.27 -9.89 -2.96
C ALA A 120 14.80 -9.99 -2.97
N ARG A 121 15.41 -11.06 -2.43
CA ARG A 121 16.86 -11.16 -2.28
C ARG A 121 17.58 -11.01 -3.62
N ASN A 122 18.58 -10.13 -3.69
CA ASN A 122 19.33 -9.82 -4.91
C ASN A 122 18.48 -9.24 -6.06
N LYS A 123 17.25 -8.77 -5.78
CA LYS A 123 16.38 -8.14 -6.76
C LYS A 123 16.43 -6.61 -6.65
N THR A 124 16.24 -5.95 -7.78
CA THR A 124 15.98 -4.52 -7.91
C THR A 124 14.53 -4.30 -8.28
N ILE A 125 13.77 -3.67 -7.39
CA ILE A 125 12.35 -3.36 -7.58
C ILE A 125 12.21 -1.87 -7.88
N VAL A 126 11.62 -1.54 -9.02
CA VAL A 126 11.34 -0.17 -9.46
C VAL A 126 9.85 0.09 -9.42
N ILE A 127 9.45 1.16 -8.73
CA ILE A 127 8.11 1.76 -8.81
C ILE A 127 8.26 3.12 -9.50
N GLN A 128 7.74 3.24 -10.71
CA GLN A 128 7.84 4.44 -11.52
C GLN A 128 6.47 4.88 -12.04
N GLY A 129 6.16 6.16 -11.88
CA GLY A 129 4.90 6.72 -12.32
C GLY A 129 4.65 8.09 -11.73
N ASP A 130 3.41 8.53 -11.69
CA ASP A 130 3.05 9.84 -11.14
C ASP A 130 3.19 9.92 -9.60
N SER A 131 2.61 10.97 -9.01
CA SER A 131 2.63 11.19 -7.57
C SER A 131 1.97 10.06 -6.76
N ILE A 132 0.97 9.36 -7.30
CA ILE A 132 0.29 8.25 -6.62
C ILE A 132 1.18 6.99 -6.64
N SER A 133 1.99 6.82 -7.68
CA SER A 133 3.02 5.77 -7.71
C SER A 133 4.13 6.04 -6.68
N PHE A 134 4.47 7.32 -6.48
CA PHE A 134 5.42 7.70 -5.45
C PHE A 134 4.88 7.42 -4.04
N ASP A 135 3.57 7.56 -3.82
CA ASP A 135 2.95 7.21 -2.54
C ASP A 135 3.00 5.71 -2.26
N HIS A 136 2.83 4.87 -3.27
CA HIS A 136 3.10 3.43 -3.17
C HIS A 136 4.57 3.15 -2.75
N PHE A 137 5.55 3.80 -3.39
CA PHE A 137 6.95 3.67 -3.00
C PHE A 137 7.21 4.10 -1.54
N LEU A 138 6.61 5.21 -1.10
CA LEU A 138 6.76 5.70 0.27
C LEU A 138 6.18 4.71 1.29
N SER A 139 4.96 4.23 1.03
CA SER A 139 4.28 3.24 1.86
C SER A 139 5.14 1.97 2.03
N LEU A 140 5.62 1.40 0.92
CA LEU A 140 6.49 0.22 0.94
C LEU A 140 7.80 0.49 1.68
N SER A 141 8.43 1.65 1.45
CA SER A 141 9.68 2.02 2.13
C SER A 141 9.49 2.06 3.65
N HIS A 142 8.40 2.68 4.12
CA HIS A 142 8.11 2.76 5.55
C HIS A 142 7.79 1.40 6.17
N LEU A 143 7.00 0.56 5.48
CA LEU A 143 6.69 -0.81 5.93
C LEU A 143 7.94 -1.69 6.06
N LEU A 144 8.96 -1.44 5.23
CA LEU A 144 10.26 -2.12 5.28
C LEU A 144 11.26 -1.47 6.26
N GLY A 145 10.84 -0.45 7.02
CA GLY A 145 11.71 0.27 7.96
C GLY A 145 12.84 1.06 7.29
N VAL A 146 12.69 1.39 6.00
CA VAL A 146 13.70 2.10 5.22
C VAL A 146 13.59 3.59 5.52
N PRO A 147 14.68 4.25 5.97
CA PRO A 147 14.65 5.69 6.18
C PRO A 147 14.36 6.44 4.88
N VAL A 148 13.20 7.08 4.80
CA VAL A 148 12.91 8.03 3.72
C VAL A 148 13.60 9.34 4.07
N ALA A 149 14.68 9.68 3.35
CA ALA A 149 15.37 10.94 3.62
C ALA A 149 14.39 12.12 3.49
N PRO A 150 14.35 13.04 4.46
CA PRO A 150 13.51 14.22 4.34
C PRO A 150 13.93 14.98 3.06
N PRO A 151 12.99 15.66 2.38
CA PRO A 151 13.31 16.44 1.20
C PRO A 151 14.29 17.57 1.55
N ARG A 152 15.60 17.31 1.55
CA ARG A 152 16.62 18.36 1.41
C ARG A 152 16.38 18.97 0.04
N ALA A 153 16.08 20.28 -0.01
CA ALA A 153 15.83 21.09 -1.21
C ALA A 153 15.48 20.22 -2.43
N VAL A 154 14.21 19.78 -2.49
CA VAL A 154 13.71 18.77 -3.45
C VAL A 154 14.40 18.96 -4.80
N PRO A 155 15.31 18.04 -5.21
CA PRO A 155 15.80 18.05 -6.56
C PRO A 155 14.58 18.03 -7.48
N LYS A 156 14.61 18.82 -8.56
CA LYS A 156 13.50 18.92 -9.54
C LYS A 156 13.06 17.55 -10.08
N ASP A 157 13.87 16.52 -9.86
CA ASP A 157 13.65 15.16 -10.30
C ASP A 157 13.69 14.16 -9.11
N PRO A 158 12.55 13.72 -8.53
CA PRO A 158 12.52 12.86 -7.36
C PRO A 158 12.79 11.41 -7.76
N LEU A 159 14.06 11.09 -7.97
CA LEU A 159 14.57 9.73 -7.92
C LEU A 159 14.97 9.40 -6.49
N ARG A 160 14.48 8.29 -5.97
CA ARG A 160 14.85 7.72 -4.67
C ARG A 160 15.37 6.32 -4.88
N VAL A 161 16.55 6.05 -4.33
CA VAL A 161 17.18 4.73 -4.36
C VAL A 161 17.44 4.34 -2.92
N SER A 162 16.84 3.23 -2.52
CA SER A 162 16.93 2.69 -1.17
C SER A 162 17.53 1.30 -1.22
N LYS A 163 18.61 1.08 -0.46
CA LYS A 163 19.07 -0.26 -0.16
C LYS A 163 18.15 -0.87 0.90
N ILE A 164 17.59 -2.04 0.60
CA ILE A 164 16.70 -2.76 1.50
C ILE A 164 17.30 -4.14 1.82
N CYS A 165 16.73 -4.84 2.79
CA CYS A 165 17.12 -6.23 3.09
C CYS A 165 18.62 -6.38 3.41
N ASN A 166 19.12 -5.56 4.32
CA ASN A 166 20.56 -5.49 4.66
C ASN A 166 21.46 -5.20 3.45
N GLY A 167 20.92 -4.52 2.43
CA GLY A 167 21.64 -4.11 1.23
C GLY A 167 21.76 -5.18 0.15
N THR A 168 21.10 -6.33 0.30
CA THR A 168 21.06 -7.35 -0.77
C THR A 168 20.17 -6.93 -1.93
N SER A 169 19.26 -5.99 -1.72
CA SER A 169 18.21 -5.65 -2.69
C SER A 169 18.03 -4.14 -2.77
N MET A 170 17.44 -3.67 -3.85
CA MET A 170 17.19 -2.24 -4.08
C MET A 170 15.70 -1.97 -4.29
N LEU A 171 15.20 -0.91 -3.67
CA LEU A 171 13.89 -0.34 -3.94
C LEU A 171 14.06 1.05 -4.52
N ILE A 172 13.49 1.29 -5.69
CA ILE A 172 13.65 2.52 -6.45
C ILE A 172 12.28 3.16 -6.66
N GLY A 173 12.14 4.41 -6.24
CA GLY A 173 10.95 5.23 -6.46
C GLY A 173 11.27 6.34 -7.43
N LYS A 174 10.58 6.37 -8.56
CA LYS A 174 10.76 7.41 -9.59
C LYS A 174 9.44 8.11 -9.89
N LYS A 175 9.33 9.38 -9.46
CA LYS A 175 8.23 10.24 -9.86
C LYS A 175 8.47 10.74 -11.29
N ASP A 176 7.62 10.32 -12.21
CA ASP A 176 7.65 10.56 -13.64
C ASP A 176 6.21 10.54 -14.20
N PHE A 177 5.58 11.71 -14.21
CA PHE A 177 4.15 11.90 -14.51
C PHE A 177 3.70 11.30 -15.84
N HIS A 178 4.62 11.17 -16.78
CA HIS A 178 4.33 10.72 -18.14
C HIS A 178 5.19 9.53 -18.56
N LEU A 179 5.92 8.90 -17.64
CA LEU A 179 6.80 7.76 -17.95
C LEU A 179 7.83 8.08 -19.05
N GLN A 180 8.38 9.29 -19.06
CA GLN A 180 9.37 9.72 -20.05
C GLN A 180 10.76 9.12 -19.82
N GLN A 181 11.05 8.63 -18.62
CA GLN A 181 12.38 8.18 -18.19
C GLN A 181 12.49 6.65 -18.08
N VAL A 182 11.52 5.88 -18.56
CA VAL A 182 11.49 4.41 -18.44
C VAL A 182 12.78 3.77 -18.98
N GLY A 183 13.18 4.09 -20.21
CA GLY A 183 14.40 3.55 -20.81
C GLY A 183 15.68 3.93 -20.05
N ARG A 184 15.72 5.14 -19.47
CA ARG A 184 16.85 5.55 -18.61
C ARG A 184 16.90 4.72 -17.33
N ILE A 185 15.77 4.54 -16.66
CA ILE A 185 15.70 3.78 -15.40
C ILE A 185 16.08 2.31 -15.61
N ILE A 186 15.61 1.69 -16.70
CA ILE A 186 16.02 0.34 -17.10
C ILE A 186 17.53 0.26 -17.26
N LYS A 187 18.12 1.17 -18.06
CA LYS A 187 19.56 1.18 -18.34
C LYS A 187 20.42 1.47 -17.10
N GLU A 188 19.94 2.31 -16.18
CA GLU A 188 20.71 2.73 -15.00
C GLU A 188 20.68 1.67 -13.89
N PHE A 189 19.56 0.95 -13.74
CA PHE A 189 19.32 0.10 -12.57
C PHE A 189 19.10 -1.37 -12.87
N HIS A 190 18.89 -1.76 -14.13
CA HIS A 190 18.66 -3.14 -14.56
C HIS A 190 17.64 -3.87 -13.66
N PRO A 191 16.39 -3.38 -13.58
CA PRO A 191 15.40 -3.91 -12.65
C PRO A 191 15.11 -5.40 -12.86
N ASP A 192 14.73 -6.07 -11.77
CA ASP A 192 14.14 -7.41 -11.74
C ASP A 192 12.62 -7.32 -11.71
N VAL A 193 12.08 -6.27 -11.09
CA VAL A 193 10.64 -6.00 -11.04
C VAL A 193 10.39 -4.55 -11.43
N MET A 194 9.53 -4.33 -12.41
CA MET A 194 9.09 -3.00 -12.82
C MET A 194 7.60 -2.85 -12.61
N ILE A 195 7.22 -1.91 -11.74
CA ILE A 195 5.83 -1.51 -11.48
C ILE A 195 5.64 -0.12 -12.07
N LEU A 196 4.87 -0.04 -13.16
CA LEU A 196 4.58 1.21 -13.84
C LEU A 196 3.14 1.65 -13.65
N ASN A 197 2.93 2.96 -13.58
CA ASN A 197 1.60 3.56 -13.61
C ASN A 197 1.63 4.98 -14.18
N ARG A 198 0.54 5.35 -14.84
CA ARG A 198 0.28 6.71 -15.32
C ARG A 198 -1.23 6.91 -15.43
N GLY A 199 -1.72 8.06 -14.97
CA GLY A 199 -3.06 8.54 -15.31
C GLY A 199 -3.46 9.80 -14.56
N ALA A 200 -2.89 10.05 -13.37
CA ALA A 200 -3.24 11.21 -12.55
C ALA A 200 -3.04 12.55 -13.29
N HIS A 201 -2.05 12.59 -14.18
CA HIS A 201 -1.80 13.70 -15.09
C HIS A 201 -2.40 13.37 -16.46
N TYR A 202 -3.72 13.50 -16.54
CA TYR A 202 -4.53 13.19 -17.72
C TYR A 202 -3.97 13.83 -18.99
N VAL A 203 -4.02 13.06 -20.07
CA VAL A 203 -3.78 13.47 -21.46
C VAL A 203 -4.90 12.88 -22.32
N SER A 204 -5.08 13.32 -23.57
CA SER A 204 -6.09 12.69 -24.44
C SER A 204 -5.74 11.22 -24.70
N ASP A 205 -6.74 10.41 -25.05
CA ASP A 205 -6.55 8.98 -25.29
C ASP A 205 -5.59 8.72 -26.45
N GLU A 206 -5.61 9.55 -27.50
CA GLU A 206 -4.67 9.49 -28.61
C GLU A 206 -3.23 9.76 -28.14
N GLN A 207 -3.04 10.76 -27.27
CA GLN A 207 -1.72 11.08 -26.71
C GLN A 207 -1.22 9.98 -25.78
N LEU A 208 -2.11 9.37 -24.98
CA LEU A 208 -1.79 8.24 -24.11
C LEU A 208 -1.32 7.05 -24.95
N ILE A 209 -2.13 6.62 -25.93
CA ILE A 209 -1.84 5.49 -26.81
C ILE A 209 -0.57 5.74 -27.61
N GLN A 210 -0.42 6.92 -28.22
CA GLN A 210 0.77 7.27 -28.99
C GLN A 210 2.02 7.21 -28.12
N HIS A 211 1.99 7.80 -26.92
CA HIS A 211 3.14 7.81 -26.02
C HIS A 211 3.53 6.40 -25.57
N LEU A 212 2.56 5.59 -25.15
CA LEU A 212 2.84 4.22 -24.70
C LEU A 212 3.43 3.37 -25.81
N ASN A 213 2.87 3.43 -27.03
CA ASN A 213 3.37 2.69 -28.19
C ASN A 213 4.75 3.14 -28.65
N SER A 214 5.00 4.44 -28.67
CA SER A 214 6.25 4.99 -29.22
C SER A 214 7.40 5.04 -28.22
N THR A 215 7.10 5.09 -26.92
CA THR A 215 8.10 5.37 -25.88
C THR A 215 8.17 4.29 -24.81
N VAL A 216 7.05 3.89 -24.21
CA VAL A 216 7.09 3.01 -23.03
C VAL A 216 7.24 1.54 -23.42
N ILE A 217 6.31 1.02 -24.24
CA ILE A 217 6.26 -0.40 -24.60
C ILE A 217 7.56 -0.87 -25.26
N PRO A 218 8.17 -0.15 -26.23
CA PRO A 218 9.43 -0.59 -26.83
C PRO A 218 10.57 -0.79 -25.83
N HIS A 219 10.65 0.06 -24.80
CA HIS A 219 11.66 -0.10 -23.74
C HIS A 219 11.40 -1.33 -22.86
N ILE A 220 10.14 -1.63 -22.56
CA ILE A 220 9.79 -2.82 -21.77
C ILE A 220 10.02 -4.10 -22.57
N VAL A 221 9.65 -4.13 -23.86
CA VAL A 221 9.94 -5.26 -24.76
C VAL A 221 11.44 -5.53 -24.81
N ASN A 222 12.26 -4.50 -25.09
CA ASN A 222 13.71 -4.67 -25.13
C ASN A 222 14.28 -5.15 -23.79
N TRP A 223 13.79 -4.63 -22.66
CA TRP A 223 14.19 -5.08 -21.33
C TRP A 223 13.83 -6.56 -21.08
N GLN A 224 12.65 -7.01 -21.51
CA GLN A 224 12.27 -8.43 -21.38
C GLN A 224 13.11 -9.33 -22.28
N ASP A 225 13.42 -8.91 -23.50
CA ASP A 225 14.32 -9.63 -24.39
C ASP A 225 15.72 -9.78 -23.77
N GLU A 226 16.25 -8.69 -23.19
CA GLU A 226 17.51 -8.72 -22.42
C GLU A 226 17.43 -9.70 -21.25
N CYS A 227 16.33 -9.70 -20.48
CA CYS A 227 16.15 -10.63 -19.38
C CYS A 227 16.12 -12.10 -19.84
N VAL A 228 15.47 -12.41 -20.96
CA VAL A 228 15.47 -13.76 -21.56
C VAL A 228 16.90 -14.17 -21.96
N LEU A 229 17.64 -13.27 -22.61
CA LEU A 229 19.03 -13.52 -23.02
C LEU A 229 19.96 -13.76 -21.82
N GLU A 230 19.77 -12.99 -20.75
CA GLU A 230 20.56 -13.08 -19.51
C GLU A 230 20.08 -14.21 -18.57
N LYS A 231 18.99 -14.91 -18.92
CA LYS A 231 18.31 -15.88 -18.05
C LYS A 231 17.94 -15.27 -16.69
N LYS A 232 17.52 -14.00 -16.72
CA LYS A 232 17.09 -13.23 -15.56
C LYS A 232 15.57 -13.31 -15.44
N ASP A 233 15.10 -13.59 -14.22
CA ASP A 233 13.68 -13.60 -13.90
C ASP A 233 13.16 -12.17 -13.70
N CYS A 234 12.54 -11.62 -14.76
CA CYS A 234 12.08 -10.23 -14.80
C CYS A 234 10.55 -10.14 -14.86
N HIS A 235 9.98 -9.30 -14.01
CA HIS A 235 8.54 -9.17 -13.85
C HIS A 235 8.06 -7.76 -14.17
N PHE A 236 7.21 -7.65 -15.19
CA PHE A 236 6.52 -6.41 -15.51
C PHE A 236 5.14 -6.37 -14.86
N VAL A 237 4.82 -5.26 -14.19
CA VAL A 237 3.51 -4.99 -13.60
C VAL A 237 3.03 -3.62 -14.08
N TRP A 238 1.84 -3.57 -14.67
CA TRP A 238 1.12 -2.32 -14.85
C TRP A 238 0.11 -2.15 -13.73
N ARG A 239 0.11 -1.00 -13.04
CA ARG A 239 -0.89 -0.68 -12.02
C ARG A 239 -1.92 0.29 -12.60
N SER A 240 -3.21 -0.01 -12.49
CA SER A 240 -4.27 0.93 -12.89
C SER A 240 -4.26 2.20 -12.03
N THR A 241 -4.71 3.30 -12.63
CA THR A 241 -4.82 4.60 -11.96
C THR A 241 -6.18 4.73 -11.30
N VAL A 242 -6.21 5.22 -10.06
CA VAL A 242 -7.43 5.41 -9.29
C VAL A 242 -7.80 6.90 -9.29
N PRO A 243 -9.08 7.24 -9.50
CA PRO A 243 -9.54 8.63 -9.44
C PRO A 243 -9.46 9.17 -8.01
N GLY A 244 -9.48 10.50 -7.89
CA GLY A 244 -9.79 11.13 -6.62
C GLY A 244 -11.28 11.11 -6.31
N HIS A 245 -11.65 11.51 -5.10
CA HIS A 245 -13.04 11.51 -4.63
C HIS A 245 -13.55 12.93 -4.36
N PRO A 246 -14.50 13.46 -5.15
CA PRO A 246 -15.11 14.75 -4.86
C PRO A 246 -15.65 14.80 -3.43
N HIS A 247 -15.37 15.89 -2.70
CA HIS A 247 -15.79 16.07 -1.30
C HIS A 247 -15.32 14.96 -0.34
N CYS A 248 -14.14 14.37 -0.61
CA CYS A 248 -13.55 13.27 0.18
C CYS A 248 -13.58 13.49 1.71
N THR A 249 -13.50 14.74 2.19
CA THR A 249 -13.55 15.08 3.62
C THR A 249 -14.86 14.71 4.31
N GLN A 250 -15.91 14.37 3.57
CA GLN A 250 -17.21 13.95 4.11
C GLN A 250 -17.24 12.45 4.46
N PHE A 251 -16.25 11.68 4.02
CA PHE A 251 -16.19 10.24 4.23
C PHE A 251 -15.35 9.89 5.45
N THR A 252 -15.88 8.99 6.28
CA THR A 252 -15.19 8.48 7.47
C THR A 252 -15.01 6.96 7.43
N LYS A 253 -15.51 6.30 6.38
CA LYS A 253 -15.39 4.86 6.12
C LYS A 253 -15.32 4.60 4.61
N PRO A 254 -14.83 3.42 4.18
CA PRO A 254 -14.90 2.97 2.81
C PRO A 254 -16.32 3.02 2.26
N ALA A 255 -16.43 3.25 0.95
CA ALA A 255 -17.65 3.05 0.20
C ALA A 255 -17.93 1.56 -0.01
N GLU A 256 -19.19 1.23 -0.30
CA GLU A 256 -19.65 -0.16 -0.43
C GLU A 256 -19.86 -0.58 -1.90
N SER A 257 -19.88 0.38 -2.84
CA SER A 257 -20.11 0.13 -4.28
C SER A 257 -19.17 0.97 -5.15
N VAL A 258 -18.59 0.30 -6.15
CA VAL A 258 -17.78 0.96 -7.19
C VAL A 258 -18.66 1.85 -8.04
N GLU A 259 -19.84 1.37 -8.42
CA GLU A 259 -20.80 2.08 -9.28
C GLU A 259 -21.29 3.38 -8.63
N GLU A 260 -21.54 3.37 -7.32
CA GLU A 260 -21.91 4.58 -6.57
C GLU A 260 -20.78 5.63 -6.61
N MET A 261 -19.53 5.20 -6.38
CA MET A 261 -18.38 6.11 -6.41
C MET A 261 -18.10 6.63 -7.81
N GLU A 262 -18.23 5.79 -8.84
CA GLU A 262 -18.15 6.21 -10.24
C GLU A 262 -19.21 7.26 -10.60
N MET A 263 -20.45 7.05 -10.15
CA MET A 263 -21.53 8.01 -10.35
C MET A 263 -21.24 9.35 -9.65
N MET A 264 -20.69 9.32 -8.43
CA MET A 264 -20.27 10.52 -7.72
C MET A 264 -19.18 11.29 -8.47
N ILE A 265 -18.16 10.59 -8.96
CA ILE A 265 -17.06 11.19 -9.72
C ILE A 265 -17.58 11.78 -11.04
N ALA A 266 -18.46 11.08 -11.74
CA ALA A 266 -19.04 11.54 -13.00
C ALA A 266 -19.96 12.76 -12.83
N THR A 267 -20.66 12.87 -11.70
CA THR A 267 -21.57 14.00 -11.41
C THR A 267 -20.86 15.22 -10.84
N SER A 268 -19.64 15.05 -10.32
CA SER A 268 -18.78 16.14 -9.84
C SER A 268 -17.36 16.03 -10.44
N PRO A 269 -17.23 16.19 -11.77
CA PRO A 269 -15.98 15.92 -12.47
C PRO A 269 -14.89 16.91 -12.05
N GLN A 270 -13.73 16.37 -11.67
CA GLN A 270 -12.52 17.13 -11.35
C GLN A 270 -11.34 16.47 -12.03
N TYR A 271 -10.44 17.27 -12.62
CA TYR A 271 -9.17 16.80 -13.20
C TYR A 271 -9.28 15.60 -14.18
N ASN A 272 -10.44 15.40 -14.82
CA ASN A 272 -10.76 14.25 -15.67
C ASN A 272 -10.71 12.89 -14.94
N TRP A 273 -10.96 12.86 -13.63
CA TRP A 273 -11.03 11.61 -12.86
C TRP A 273 -12.08 10.63 -13.40
N ASP A 274 -13.19 11.14 -13.95
CA ASP A 274 -14.23 10.33 -14.62
C ASP A 274 -13.70 9.59 -15.86
N LYS A 275 -12.54 9.97 -16.40
CA LYS A 275 -11.90 9.33 -17.55
C LYS A 275 -10.90 8.24 -17.18
N PHE A 276 -10.52 8.10 -15.90
CA PHE A 276 -9.44 7.21 -15.51
C PHE A 276 -9.76 5.73 -15.78
N LYS A 277 -11.02 5.32 -15.57
CA LYS A 277 -11.47 3.95 -15.90
C LYS A 277 -11.23 3.61 -17.37
N GLY A 278 -11.72 4.48 -18.27
CA GLY A 278 -11.53 4.30 -19.72
C GLY A 278 -10.05 4.28 -20.12
N GLN A 279 -9.22 5.14 -19.51
CA GLN A 279 -7.77 5.08 -19.76
C GLN A 279 -7.11 3.81 -19.24
N ASN A 280 -7.56 3.27 -18.11
CA ASN A 280 -7.05 1.98 -17.62
C ASN A 280 -7.38 0.84 -18.60
N GLU A 281 -8.61 0.82 -19.12
CA GLU A 281 -9.05 -0.15 -20.13
C GLU A 281 -8.21 -0.02 -21.43
N LEU A 282 -8.01 1.19 -21.93
CA LEU A 282 -7.17 1.44 -23.11
C LEU A 282 -5.73 0.97 -22.92
N VAL A 283 -5.15 1.17 -21.73
CA VAL A 283 -3.80 0.66 -21.46
C VAL A 283 -3.79 -0.86 -21.39
N MET A 284 -4.78 -1.47 -20.76
CA MET A 284 -4.89 -2.94 -20.69
C MET A 284 -4.99 -3.55 -22.09
N ASP A 285 -5.83 -3.00 -22.95
CA ASP A 285 -5.96 -3.41 -24.35
C ASP A 285 -4.63 -3.26 -25.10
N LEU A 286 -3.93 -2.14 -24.89
CA LEU A 286 -2.66 -1.88 -25.55
C LEU A 286 -1.56 -2.86 -25.10
N LEU A 287 -1.45 -3.13 -23.80
CA LEU A 287 -0.48 -4.10 -23.27
C LEU A 287 -0.79 -5.52 -23.75
N SER A 288 -2.07 -5.91 -23.74
CA SER A 288 -2.52 -7.22 -24.21
C SER A 288 -2.31 -7.44 -25.71
N GLY A 289 -2.41 -6.37 -26.51
CA GLY A 289 -2.16 -6.40 -27.95
C GLY A 289 -0.69 -6.18 -28.34
N SER A 290 0.21 -6.00 -27.38
CA SER A 290 1.64 -5.74 -27.64
C SER A 290 2.45 -7.02 -27.82
N SER A 291 3.74 -6.87 -28.13
CA SER A 291 4.70 -7.98 -28.23
C SER A 291 5.38 -8.32 -26.89
N LEU A 292 4.84 -7.86 -25.76
CA LEU A 292 5.37 -8.22 -24.44
C LEU A 292 5.29 -9.74 -24.23
N THR A 293 6.34 -10.30 -23.63
CA THR A 293 6.40 -11.76 -23.39
C THR A 293 5.51 -12.18 -22.21
N ALA A 294 5.43 -11.33 -21.20
CA ALA A 294 4.56 -11.48 -20.04
C ALA A 294 4.31 -10.12 -19.38
N PHE A 295 3.14 -9.93 -18.78
CA PHE A 295 2.91 -8.82 -17.86
C PHE A 295 1.84 -9.21 -16.85
N ASN A 296 1.85 -8.57 -15.68
CA ASN A 296 0.79 -8.68 -14.70
C ASN A 296 0.05 -7.34 -14.62
N MET A 297 -1.27 -7.41 -14.55
CA MET A 297 -2.09 -6.26 -14.25
C MET A 297 -2.36 -6.22 -12.74
N PHE A 298 -1.87 -5.17 -12.09
CA PHE A 298 -2.39 -4.78 -10.80
C PHE A 298 -3.55 -3.82 -11.04
N ASP A 299 -4.77 -4.38 -11.08
CA ASP A 299 -5.97 -3.56 -11.11
C ASP A 299 -6.35 -3.05 -9.70
N GLY A 300 -5.76 -1.92 -9.30
CA GLY A 300 -6.05 -1.24 -8.04
C GLY A 300 -7.27 -0.33 -8.08
N TYR A 301 -7.86 -0.09 -9.26
CA TYR A 301 -9.03 0.77 -9.45
C TYR A 301 -10.23 0.33 -8.60
N PRO A 302 -10.76 -0.90 -8.71
CA PRO A 302 -11.94 -1.32 -7.95
C PRO A 302 -11.69 -1.40 -6.45
N ILE A 303 -10.44 -1.55 -6.02
CA ILE A 303 -10.06 -1.63 -4.61
C ILE A 303 -10.07 -0.23 -3.98
N ASN A 304 -9.41 0.75 -4.61
CA ASN A 304 -9.13 2.04 -3.99
C ASN A 304 -10.13 3.14 -4.36
N ILE A 305 -10.97 2.95 -5.39
CA ILE A 305 -12.16 3.79 -5.58
C ILE A 305 -13.16 3.64 -4.43
N LEU A 306 -13.04 2.57 -3.63
CA LEU A 306 -13.85 2.37 -2.43
C LEU A 306 -13.26 3.05 -1.19
N ARG A 307 -12.20 3.85 -1.32
CA ARG A 307 -11.50 4.48 -0.19
C ARG A 307 -11.55 6.01 -0.18
N PRO A 308 -12.74 6.64 -0.28
CA PRO A 308 -12.84 8.09 -0.18
C PRO A 308 -12.42 8.61 1.22
N ASP A 309 -12.45 7.76 2.24
CA ASP A 309 -12.01 8.05 3.61
C ASP A 309 -10.50 8.19 3.78
N LEU A 310 -9.70 7.80 2.78
CA LEU A 310 -8.24 7.81 2.84
C LEU A 310 -7.59 9.12 2.41
N HIS A 311 -8.36 10.16 2.12
CA HIS A 311 -7.79 11.40 1.64
C HIS A 311 -7.41 12.36 2.77
N GLY A 312 -6.29 13.06 2.58
CA GLY A 312 -5.74 13.99 3.56
C GLY A 312 -6.57 15.28 3.64
N PRO A 313 -7.00 15.74 4.83
CA PRO A 313 -7.62 17.06 4.97
C PRO A 313 -6.61 18.19 4.87
N ALA A 314 -5.32 17.88 5.02
CA ALA A 314 -4.25 18.82 4.71
C ALA A 314 -4.38 19.17 3.22
N HIS A 315 -4.98 20.33 2.94
CA HIS A 315 -5.11 20.96 1.63
C HIS A 315 -6.30 20.57 0.74
N ASN A 316 -7.35 19.91 1.27
CA ASN A 316 -8.46 19.41 0.44
C ASN A 316 -7.96 18.54 -0.73
N ASP A 317 -6.87 17.79 -0.51
CA ASP A 317 -6.31 16.88 -1.49
C ASP A 317 -7.13 15.59 -1.46
N CYS A 318 -8.01 15.46 -2.46
CA CYS A 318 -8.86 14.29 -2.62
C CYS A 318 -8.33 13.30 -3.65
N LEU A 319 -7.05 13.37 -4.02
CA LEU A 319 -6.41 12.42 -4.94
C LEU A 319 -5.38 11.56 -4.22
N HIS A 320 -4.49 12.19 -3.44
CA HIS A 320 -3.46 11.45 -2.71
C HIS A 320 -4.05 10.81 -1.46
N THR A 321 -3.64 9.58 -1.22
CA THR A 321 -4.00 8.85 0.00
C THR A 321 -3.08 9.26 1.13
N CYS A 322 -3.62 9.22 2.34
CA CYS A 322 -2.90 9.61 3.53
C CYS A 322 -2.14 8.43 4.14
N LEU A 323 -0.94 8.72 4.65
CA LEU A 323 -0.10 7.76 5.36
C LEU A 323 -0.48 7.75 6.86
N PRO A 324 -0.38 6.61 7.56
CA PRO A 324 0.07 5.29 7.10
C PRO A 324 -1.08 4.33 6.71
N ARG A 325 -2.18 4.84 6.13
CA ARG A 325 -3.40 4.05 5.89
C ARG A 325 -3.43 3.29 4.56
N ASP A 326 -2.92 3.90 3.48
CA ASP A 326 -2.87 3.24 2.18
C ASP A 326 -1.64 2.34 2.02
N ASN A 327 -1.80 1.07 2.37
CA ASN A 327 -0.75 0.05 2.30
C ASN A 327 -1.06 -1.06 1.31
N ILE A 328 -2.23 -1.03 0.65
CA ILE A 328 -2.71 -2.15 -0.17
C ILE A 328 -1.81 -2.40 -1.38
N TYR A 329 -1.26 -1.35 -1.98
CA TYR A 329 -0.30 -1.49 -3.08
C TYR A 329 0.96 -2.25 -2.64
N SER A 330 1.43 -2.00 -1.42
CA SER A 330 2.60 -2.68 -0.85
C SER A 330 2.30 -4.15 -0.50
N PHE A 331 1.10 -4.43 0.00
CA PHE A 331 0.64 -5.80 0.27
C PHE A 331 0.51 -6.63 -1.01
N ILE A 332 -0.06 -6.04 -2.07
CA ILE A 332 -0.15 -6.69 -3.38
C ILE A 332 1.24 -6.88 -4.00
N THR A 333 2.17 -5.95 -3.79
CA THR A 333 3.57 -6.14 -4.23
C THR A 333 4.23 -7.33 -3.53
N LEU A 334 4.06 -7.48 -2.21
CA LEU A 334 4.53 -8.68 -1.50
C LEU A 334 3.84 -9.94 -2.04
N HIS A 335 2.54 -9.89 -2.30
CA HIS A 335 1.78 -11.02 -2.83
C HIS A 335 2.28 -11.48 -4.20
N LEU A 336 2.56 -10.55 -5.11
CA LEU A 336 3.17 -10.85 -6.41
C LEU A 336 4.53 -11.54 -6.27
N LEU A 337 5.39 -11.07 -5.35
CA LEU A 337 6.67 -11.72 -5.07
C LEU A 337 6.50 -13.16 -4.57
N ARG A 338 5.43 -13.45 -3.81
CA ARG A 338 5.10 -14.82 -3.39
C ARG A 338 4.67 -15.66 -4.58
N LEU A 339 3.76 -15.16 -5.42
CA LEU A 339 3.27 -15.86 -6.62
C LEU A 339 4.40 -16.25 -7.58
N TRP A 340 5.42 -15.40 -7.74
CA TRP A 340 6.57 -15.69 -8.62
C TRP A 340 7.62 -16.62 -7.99
N SER A 341 7.50 -16.93 -6.70
CA SER A 341 8.43 -17.81 -5.98
C SER A 341 7.88 -19.22 -5.78
N GLU A 342 6.62 -19.46 -6.12
CA GLU A 342 6.02 -20.79 -6.25
C GLU A 342 6.36 -21.40 -7.62
#